data_AF-A0A5S4THM3-F1
#
_entry.id   AF-A0A5S4THM3-F1
#
_cell.length_a   1.000
_cell.length_b   1.000
_cell.length_c   1.000
_cell.angle_alpha   90.00
_cell.angle_beta   90.00
_cell.angle_gamma   90.00
#
_symmetry.space_group_name_H-M   'P 1'
#
loop_
_entity.id
_entity.type
_entity.pdbx_description
1 polymer ?
#
loop_
_entity_poly.entity_id
_entity_poly.type
_entity_poly.pdbx_seq_one_letter_code
_entity_poly.pdbx_strand_id
1 'polypeptide(L)'
;MHRKTVIDFSALGERYTFTQPIKELKTRDLAEVADLLAQVESYQEQGYYVVGYVSYEAAPAFEEKLAVHKAPLLAEYLLYFTVHDSVETSPIPLIYEGVDLPSDWQEETSAENYEKAIAQIHHHLRQGDTYQVNYTVQLKQDLSANPFAVYNRMVVEQEAGYNAYIEHDEMAVISMSPELFFEQNDRKLTTRPMKGTTQRGVTDQEDLER
;
A
#
# COMPACT_ATOMS: atom_id res chain seq x y z
N MET A 1 9.25 15.62 -6.34
CA MET A 1 9.33 15.20 -7.74
C MET A 1 9.33 13.69 -7.80
N HIS A 2 8.61 13.11 -8.75
CA HIS A 2 8.59 11.68 -8.99
C HIS A 2 9.98 11.13 -9.29
N ARG A 3 10.26 9.93 -8.80
CA ARG A 3 11.49 9.19 -9.11
C ARG A 3 11.20 7.91 -9.88
N LYS A 4 10.33 7.06 -9.35
CA LYS A 4 10.00 5.78 -9.96
C LYS A 4 8.72 5.20 -9.37
N THR A 5 7.89 4.59 -10.22
CA THR A 5 6.83 3.68 -9.79
C THR A 5 6.98 2.34 -10.48
N VAL A 6 6.87 1.25 -9.72
CA VAL A 6 6.86 -0.12 -10.24
C VAL A 6 5.62 -0.82 -9.71
N ILE A 7 4.88 -1.49 -10.59
CA ILE A 7 3.77 -2.36 -10.23
C ILE A 7 4.07 -3.75 -10.81
N ASP A 8 4.11 -4.76 -9.95
CA ASP A 8 4.28 -6.15 -10.36
C ASP A 8 2.95 -6.89 -10.27
N PHE A 9 2.51 -7.43 -11.41
CA PHE A 9 1.31 -8.25 -11.52
C PHE A 9 1.74 -9.72 -11.56
N SER A 10 1.84 -10.37 -10.40
CA SER A 10 2.34 -11.75 -10.30
C SER A 10 1.53 -12.75 -11.12
N ALA A 11 0.22 -12.53 -11.26
CA ALA A 11 -0.65 -13.34 -12.12
C ALA A 11 -0.33 -13.24 -13.63
N LEU A 12 0.27 -12.13 -14.05
CA LEU A 12 0.72 -11.90 -15.44
C LEU A 12 2.20 -12.25 -15.63
N GLY A 13 2.97 -12.34 -14.54
CA GLY A 13 4.43 -12.49 -14.58
C GLY A 13 5.15 -11.23 -15.09
N GLU A 14 4.46 -10.09 -15.10
CA GLU A 14 4.94 -8.84 -15.69
C GLU A 14 5.16 -7.75 -14.64
N ARG A 15 6.26 -7.04 -14.82
CA ARG A 15 6.66 -5.82 -14.11
C ARG A 15 6.43 -4.61 -14.98
N TYR A 16 5.69 -3.64 -14.46
CA TYR A 16 5.35 -2.39 -15.13
C TYR A 16 6.14 -1.27 -14.45
N THR A 17 7.03 -0.59 -15.19
CA THR A 17 7.91 0.46 -14.67
C THR A 17 7.59 1.81 -15.30
N PHE A 18 7.43 2.82 -14.44
CA PHE A 18 7.08 4.19 -14.77
C PHE A 18 8.13 5.14 -14.18
N THR A 19 8.72 6.01 -15.01
CA THR A 19 9.82 6.91 -14.58
C THR A 19 9.73 8.33 -15.12
N GLN A 20 9.04 8.57 -16.24
CA GLN A 20 8.99 9.87 -16.93
C GLN A 20 7.54 10.35 -17.04
N PRO A 21 6.94 10.85 -15.94
CA PRO A 21 5.57 11.29 -15.96
C PRO A 21 5.43 12.57 -16.78
N ILE A 22 4.36 12.65 -17.56
CA ILE A 22 3.95 13.89 -18.23
C ILE A 22 3.25 14.85 -17.25
N LYS A 23 2.73 14.32 -16.13
CA LYS A 23 2.06 15.07 -15.07
C LYS A 23 2.18 14.35 -13.72
N GLU A 24 2.42 15.13 -12.67
CA GLU A 24 2.19 14.71 -11.28
C GLU A 24 0.89 15.36 -10.77
N LEU A 25 -0.03 14.55 -10.23
CA LEU A 25 -1.25 14.96 -9.56
C LEU A 25 -1.11 14.61 -8.09
N LYS A 26 -0.88 15.60 -7.22
CA LYS A 26 -0.62 15.34 -5.81
C LYS A 26 -1.07 16.47 -4.91
N THR A 27 -1.52 16.14 -3.71
CA THR A 27 -1.94 17.15 -2.71
C THR A 27 -1.77 16.68 -1.27
N ARG A 28 -1.57 17.65 -0.37
CA ARG A 28 -1.72 17.49 1.08
C ARG A 28 -2.92 18.28 1.62
N ASP A 29 -3.65 18.97 0.75
CA ASP A 29 -4.88 19.67 1.08
C ASP A 29 -6.06 18.73 0.82
N LEU A 30 -6.85 18.50 1.87
CA LEU A 30 -8.04 17.66 1.81
C LEU A 30 -9.05 18.19 0.78
N ALA A 31 -9.16 19.52 0.63
CA ALA A 31 -10.12 20.13 -0.28
C ALA A 31 -9.80 19.84 -1.76
N GLU A 32 -8.56 19.51 -2.09
CA GLU A 32 -8.12 19.24 -3.47
C GLU A 32 -8.26 17.76 -3.87
N VAL A 33 -8.49 16.86 -2.90
CA VAL A 33 -8.49 15.40 -3.15
C VAL A 33 -9.54 14.99 -4.19
N ALA A 34 -10.78 15.45 -4.04
CA ALA A 34 -11.87 15.07 -4.94
C ALA A 34 -11.62 15.56 -6.39
N ASP A 35 -11.19 16.81 -6.54
CA ASP A 35 -10.91 17.42 -7.84
C ASP A 35 -9.70 16.78 -8.54
N LEU A 36 -8.67 16.39 -7.79
CA LEU A 36 -7.52 15.68 -8.35
C LEU A 36 -7.87 14.24 -8.72
N LEU A 37 -8.73 13.57 -7.96
CA LEU A 37 -9.18 12.22 -8.31
C LEU A 37 -10.04 12.22 -9.58
N ALA A 38 -10.89 13.24 -9.78
CA ALA A 38 -11.60 13.42 -11.05
C ALA A 38 -10.65 13.64 -12.23
N GLN A 39 -9.53 14.34 -12.02
CA GLN A 39 -8.48 14.47 -13.05
C GLN A 39 -7.78 13.13 -13.34
N VAL A 40 -7.53 12.31 -12.32
CA VAL A 40 -7.00 10.94 -12.48
C VAL A 40 -7.90 10.12 -13.41
N GLU A 41 -9.20 10.11 -13.15
CA GLU A 41 -10.20 9.44 -13.99
C GLU A 41 -10.19 9.99 -15.42
N SER A 42 -10.21 11.31 -15.59
CA SER A 42 -10.20 11.95 -16.91
C SER A 42 -8.96 11.58 -17.74
N TYR A 43 -7.77 11.49 -17.13
CA TYR A 43 -6.57 11.04 -17.85
C TYR A 43 -6.64 9.56 -18.21
N GLN A 44 -7.17 8.72 -17.33
CA GLN A 44 -7.35 7.29 -17.60
C GLN A 44 -8.34 7.06 -18.75
N GLU A 45 -9.45 7.80 -18.82
CA GLU A 45 -10.41 7.75 -19.93
C GLU A 45 -9.81 8.20 -21.28
N GLN A 46 -8.82 9.09 -21.25
CA GLN A 46 -8.06 9.51 -22.44
C GLN A 46 -7.04 8.46 -22.90
N GLY A 47 -6.90 7.35 -22.19
CA GLY A 47 -6.00 6.24 -22.52
C GLY A 47 -4.58 6.37 -21.95
N TYR A 48 -4.35 7.31 -21.02
CA TYR A 48 -3.08 7.40 -20.30
C TYR A 48 -3.01 6.37 -19.18
N TYR A 49 -1.79 5.96 -18.83
CA TYR A 49 -1.54 5.24 -17.60
C TYR A 49 -1.53 6.23 -16.44
N VAL A 50 -2.33 5.98 -15.41
CA VAL A 50 -2.34 6.78 -14.19
C VAL A 50 -2.08 5.86 -13.01
N VAL A 51 -0.96 6.09 -12.33
CA VAL A 51 -0.45 5.18 -11.29
C VAL A 51 -0.01 5.95 -10.05
N GLY A 52 -0.37 5.44 -8.87
CA GLY A 52 -0.25 6.21 -7.64
C GLY A 52 -0.89 5.55 -6.43
N TYR A 53 -1.15 6.36 -5.40
CA TYR A 53 -1.82 5.96 -4.17
C TYR A 53 -2.75 7.05 -3.65
N VAL A 54 -3.68 6.64 -2.79
CA VAL A 54 -4.51 7.51 -1.95
C VAL A 54 -4.25 7.10 -0.50
N SER A 55 -3.94 8.06 0.37
CA SER A 55 -3.69 7.78 1.78
C SER A 55 -4.98 7.51 2.55
N TYR A 56 -4.90 6.78 3.65
CA TYR A 56 -6.02 6.55 4.55
C TYR A 56 -6.57 7.88 5.10
N GLU A 57 -5.69 8.84 5.40
CA GLU A 57 -6.01 10.18 5.89
C GLU A 57 -6.80 11.03 4.88
N ALA A 58 -6.92 10.60 3.62
CA ALA A 58 -7.77 11.25 2.63
C ALA A 58 -9.27 10.93 2.81
N ALA A 59 -9.61 9.97 3.68
CA ALA A 59 -10.99 9.54 3.93
C ALA A 59 -12.01 10.69 4.15
N PRO A 60 -11.69 11.78 4.90
CA PRO A 60 -12.65 12.86 5.12
C PRO A 60 -13.01 13.66 3.86
N ALA A 61 -12.27 13.51 2.76
CA ALA A 61 -12.62 14.11 1.47
C ALA A 61 -13.83 13.42 0.82
N PHE A 62 -14.16 12.19 1.25
CA PHE A 62 -15.28 11.39 0.74
C PHE A 62 -16.47 11.37 1.70
N GLU A 63 -16.20 11.36 3.01
CA GLU A 63 -17.22 11.42 4.06
C GLU A 63 -16.66 12.17 5.27
N GLU A 64 -17.18 13.37 5.52
CA GLU A 64 -16.68 14.29 6.56
C GLU A 64 -16.73 13.71 7.99
N LYS A 65 -17.58 12.70 8.23
CA LYS A 65 -17.68 12.03 9.53
C LYS A 65 -16.55 11.04 9.79
N LEU A 66 -15.77 10.66 8.78
CA LEU A 66 -14.63 9.77 8.97
C LEU A 66 -13.52 10.53 9.69
N ALA A 67 -13.22 10.11 10.91
CA ALA A 67 -12.14 10.69 11.70
C ALA A 67 -10.81 10.01 11.34
N VAL A 68 -9.76 10.81 11.14
CA VAL A 68 -8.41 10.35 10.81
C VAL A 68 -7.37 11.03 11.70
N HIS A 69 -6.14 10.52 11.66
CA HIS A 69 -5.02 11.19 12.30
C HIS A 69 -4.69 12.50 11.56
N LYS A 70 -4.40 13.56 12.33
CA LYS A 70 -4.18 14.91 11.76
C LYS A 70 -2.79 15.10 11.16
N ALA A 71 -1.81 14.34 11.64
CA ALA A 71 -0.44 14.41 11.15
C ALA A 71 -0.18 13.21 10.23
N PRO A 72 0.53 13.41 9.12
CA PRO A 72 0.99 12.30 8.30
C PRO A 72 1.93 11.40 9.10
N LEU A 73 1.96 10.12 8.76
CA LEU A 73 2.89 9.15 9.34
C LEU A 73 4.33 9.45 8.92
N LEU A 74 4.51 9.89 7.68
CA LEU A 74 5.78 10.29 7.07
C LEU A 74 5.58 11.62 6.31
N ALA A 75 6.04 11.67 5.07
CA ALA A 75 5.90 12.78 4.15
C ALA A 75 5.00 12.39 2.97
N GLU A 76 4.04 11.51 3.19
CA GLU A 76 3.07 11.13 2.18
C GLU A 76 2.18 12.31 1.77
N TYR A 77 1.59 12.18 0.59
CA TYR A 77 0.50 13.02 0.13
C TYR A 77 -0.83 12.35 0.48
N LEU A 78 -1.93 13.11 0.57
CA LEU A 78 -3.26 12.53 0.68
C LEU A 78 -3.64 11.79 -0.61
N LEU A 79 -3.20 12.33 -1.74
CA LEU A 79 -3.32 11.73 -3.05
C LEU A 79 -2.02 11.99 -3.80
N TYR A 80 -1.47 10.96 -4.45
CA TYR A 80 -0.29 11.07 -5.31
C TYR A 80 -0.46 10.14 -6.50
N PHE A 81 -0.57 10.71 -7.70
CA PHE A 81 -0.62 9.99 -8.96
C PHE A 81 0.33 10.60 -9.98
N THR A 82 0.79 9.76 -10.88
CA THR A 82 1.59 10.14 -12.03
C THR A 82 0.92 9.67 -13.30
N VAL A 83 0.92 10.52 -14.32
CA VAL A 83 0.34 10.25 -15.63
C VAL A 83 1.47 9.95 -16.61
N HIS A 84 1.33 8.87 -17.37
CA HIS A 84 2.32 8.41 -18.35
C HIS A 84 1.63 8.03 -19.66
N ASP A 85 2.30 8.28 -20.79
CA ASP A 85 1.84 7.89 -22.12
C ASP A 85 2.19 6.43 -22.46
N SER A 86 3.16 5.87 -21.74
CA SER A 86 3.77 4.58 -21.99
C SER A 86 4.25 3.95 -20.69
N VAL A 87 4.49 2.64 -20.75
CA VAL A 87 5.02 1.86 -19.63
C VAL A 87 6.12 0.95 -20.15
N GLU A 88 7.20 0.82 -19.38
CA GLU A 88 8.23 -0.18 -19.64
C GLU A 88 7.81 -1.51 -18.99
N THR A 89 7.71 -2.56 -19.79
CA THR A 89 7.40 -3.91 -19.29
C THR A 89 8.65 -4.78 -19.25
N SER A 90 8.78 -5.57 -18.19
CA SER A 90 9.86 -6.54 -18.01
C SER A 90 9.37 -7.74 -17.20
N PRO A 91 10.09 -8.88 -17.19
CA PRO A 91 9.78 -9.98 -16.29
C PRO A 91 9.97 -9.59 -14.82
N ILE A 92 9.17 -10.17 -13.93
CA ILE A 92 9.38 -10.06 -12.49
C ILE A 92 10.74 -10.71 -12.12
N PRO A 93 11.58 -10.05 -11.29
CA PRO A 93 12.87 -10.60 -10.91
C PRO A 93 12.70 -11.89 -10.12
N LEU A 94 13.58 -12.87 -10.39
CA LEU A 94 13.66 -14.13 -9.65
C LEU A 94 14.82 -14.16 -8.64
N ILE A 95 15.70 -13.16 -8.71
CA ILE A 95 16.87 -13.00 -7.86
C ILE A 95 17.03 -11.53 -7.48
N TYR A 96 17.70 -11.26 -6.38
CA TYR A 96 17.99 -9.93 -5.89
C TYR A 96 19.46 -9.82 -5.44
N GLU A 97 20.00 -8.60 -5.47
CA GLU A 97 21.29 -8.30 -4.85
C GLU A 97 21.12 -8.27 -3.33
N GLY A 98 22.07 -8.82 -2.58
CA GLY A 98 21.99 -8.87 -1.11
C GLY A 98 21.77 -7.49 -0.49
N VAL A 99 20.68 -7.37 0.27
CA VAL A 99 20.36 -6.17 1.05
C VAL A 99 20.31 -6.52 2.52
N ASP A 100 21.17 -5.90 3.31
CA ASP A 100 21.14 -6.03 4.75
C ASP A 100 19.91 -5.31 5.30
N LEU A 101 19.02 -6.08 5.91
CA LEU A 101 17.88 -5.56 6.66
C LEU A 101 18.14 -5.81 8.15
N PRO A 102 18.00 -4.77 8.99
CA PRO A 102 18.06 -4.93 10.44
C PRO A 102 16.94 -5.86 10.94
N SER A 103 17.22 -6.55 12.04
CA SER A 103 16.28 -7.46 12.69
C SER A 103 15.63 -6.85 13.93
N ASP A 104 16.16 -5.74 14.44
CA ASP A 104 15.79 -5.06 15.69
C ASP A 104 14.75 -3.95 15.47
N TRP A 105 13.67 -4.28 14.77
CA TRP A 105 12.52 -3.38 14.60
C TRP A 105 11.89 -3.02 15.94
N GLN A 106 11.64 -1.73 16.15
CA GLN A 106 11.03 -1.22 17.37
C GLN A 106 9.53 -1.04 17.15
N GLU A 107 8.71 -1.62 18.02
CA GLU A 107 7.28 -1.31 18.06
C GLU A 107 7.07 0.05 18.72
N GLU A 108 6.40 0.96 18.01
CA GLU A 108 6.10 2.31 18.53
C GLU A 108 5.01 2.27 19.61
N THR A 109 4.23 1.19 19.65
CA THR A 109 3.19 0.95 20.67
C THR A 109 3.76 0.10 21.80
N SER A 110 3.62 0.57 23.04
CA SER A 110 3.98 -0.25 24.20
C SER A 110 2.94 -1.33 24.46
N ALA A 111 3.35 -2.45 25.06
CA ALA A 111 2.42 -3.53 25.45
C ALA A 111 1.26 -3.02 26.32
N GLU A 112 1.53 -2.10 27.25
CA GLU A 112 0.49 -1.49 28.08
C GLU A 112 -0.53 -0.68 27.26
N ASN A 113 -0.07 0.08 26.27
CA ASN A 113 -0.96 0.85 25.39
C ASN A 113 -1.76 -0.05 24.46
N TYR A 114 -1.14 -1.13 23.97
CA TYR A 114 -1.81 -2.16 23.19
C TYR A 114 -2.96 -2.79 23.99
N GLU A 115 -2.69 -3.27 25.21
CA GLU A 115 -3.72 -3.88 26.07
C GLU A 115 -4.87 -2.91 26.38
N LYS A 116 -4.56 -1.63 26.64
CA LYS A 116 -5.58 -0.59 26.84
C LYS A 116 -6.44 -0.39 25.60
N ALA A 117 -5.82 -0.30 24.41
CA ALA A 117 -6.54 -0.15 23.15
C ALA A 117 -7.47 -1.34 22.88
N ILE A 118 -6.98 -2.57 23.08
CA ILE A 118 -7.79 -3.79 22.92
C ILE A 118 -8.96 -3.83 23.91
N ALA A 119 -8.74 -3.47 25.18
CA ALA A 119 -9.80 -3.40 26.18
C ALA A 119 -10.89 -2.38 25.79
N GLN A 120 -10.48 -1.22 25.28
CA GLN A 120 -11.39 -0.19 24.78
C GLN A 120 -12.18 -0.66 23.55
N ILE A 121 -11.53 -1.29 22.59
CA ILE A 121 -12.18 -1.87 21.41
C ILE A 121 -13.26 -2.88 21.84
N HIS A 122 -12.92 -3.81 22.73
CA HIS A 122 -13.89 -4.77 23.26
C HIS A 122 -15.04 -4.13 24.01
N HIS A 123 -14.81 -3.01 24.72
CA HIS A 123 -15.87 -2.27 25.36
C HIS A 123 -16.88 -1.74 24.34
N HIS A 124 -16.42 -1.04 23.30
CA HIS A 124 -17.28 -0.49 22.24
C HIS A 124 -18.00 -1.57 21.42
N LEU A 125 -17.34 -2.70 21.13
CA LEU A 125 -17.98 -3.86 20.49
C LEU A 125 -19.15 -4.39 21.34
N ARG A 126 -19.01 -4.44 22.68
CA ARG A 126 -20.07 -4.91 23.58
C ARG A 126 -21.23 -3.92 23.74
N GLN A 127 -20.95 -2.62 23.64
CA GLN A 127 -22.00 -1.59 23.65
C GLN A 127 -22.79 -1.54 22.33
N GLY A 128 -22.26 -2.16 21.27
CA GLY A 128 -22.86 -2.11 19.94
C GLY A 128 -22.50 -0.85 19.15
N ASP A 129 -21.46 -0.12 19.57
CA ASP A 129 -21.00 1.10 18.87
C ASP A 129 -20.37 0.77 17.51
N THR A 130 -19.78 -0.42 17.38
CA THR A 130 -19.24 -0.96 16.13
C THR A 130 -19.30 -2.49 16.14
N TYR A 131 -19.22 -3.10 14.96
CA TYR A 131 -19.17 -4.56 14.78
C TYR A 131 -17.76 -5.10 14.56
N GLN A 132 -16.86 -4.28 14.02
CA GLN A 132 -15.49 -4.68 13.67
C GLN A 132 -14.55 -3.49 13.75
N VAL A 133 -13.35 -3.72 14.27
CA VAL A 133 -12.24 -2.76 14.27
C VAL A 133 -11.01 -3.46 13.71
N ASN A 134 -10.33 -2.84 12.75
CA ASN A 134 -8.98 -3.24 12.37
C ASN A 134 -8.00 -2.36 13.14
N TYR A 135 -7.26 -2.97 14.08
CA TYR A 135 -6.30 -2.27 14.92
C TYR A 135 -4.89 -2.68 14.52
N THR A 136 -4.09 -1.70 14.13
CA THR A 136 -2.72 -1.90 13.63
C THR A 136 -1.73 -1.20 14.54
N VAL A 137 -0.53 -1.77 14.68
CA VAL A 137 0.62 -1.15 15.34
C VAL A 137 1.71 -0.88 14.31
N GLN A 138 2.57 0.08 14.60
CA GLN A 138 3.68 0.46 13.73
C GLN A 138 5.00 -0.11 14.27
N LEU A 139 5.77 -0.70 13.36
CA LEU A 139 7.18 -1.01 13.58
C LEU A 139 8.05 0.03 12.87
N LYS A 140 9.15 0.43 13.50
CA LYS A 140 10.09 1.42 12.96
C LYS A 140 11.53 0.93 13.07
N GLN A 141 12.32 1.28 12.05
CA GLN A 141 13.76 1.09 12.07
C GLN A 141 14.44 2.06 11.09
N ASP A 142 15.66 2.47 11.43
CA ASP A 142 16.52 3.25 10.55
C ASP A 142 17.18 2.33 9.52
N LEU A 143 17.00 2.66 8.24
CA LEU A 143 17.54 1.89 7.11
C LEU A 143 18.52 2.74 6.31
N SER A 144 19.70 2.17 6.04
CA SER A 144 20.66 2.72 5.07
C SER A 144 20.57 2.07 3.69
N ALA A 145 19.68 1.08 3.54
CA ALA A 145 19.49 0.33 2.31
C ALA A 145 18.79 1.17 1.23
N ASN A 146 19.11 0.90 -0.04
CA ASN A 146 18.36 1.45 -1.16
C ASN A 146 16.92 0.89 -1.14
N PRO A 147 15.87 1.74 -1.05
CA PRO A 147 14.49 1.27 -0.99
C PRO A 147 14.07 0.39 -2.16
N PHE A 148 14.58 0.65 -3.38
CA PHE A 148 14.27 -0.19 -4.54
C PHE A 148 14.93 -1.57 -4.47
N ALA A 149 16.10 -1.67 -3.84
CA ALA A 149 16.73 -2.96 -3.58
C ALA A 149 15.95 -3.76 -2.52
N VAL A 150 15.45 -3.08 -1.47
CA VAL A 150 14.53 -3.67 -0.48
C VAL A 150 13.27 -4.20 -1.18
N TYR A 151 12.66 -3.40 -2.06
CA TYR A 151 11.50 -3.82 -2.85
C TYR A 151 11.76 -5.09 -3.65
N ASN A 152 12.86 -5.16 -4.42
CA ASN A 152 13.18 -6.35 -5.22
C ASN A 152 13.42 -7.60 -4.35
N ARG A 153 14.06 -7.45 -3.19
CA ARG A 153 14.20 -8.53 -2.22
C ARG A 153 12.83 -9.03 -1.75
N MET A 154 11.94 -8.12 -1.37
CA MET A 154 10.61 -8.47 -0.88
C MET A 154 9.74 -9.13 -1.95
N VAL A 155 9.83 -8.69 -3.21
CA VAL A 155 9.11 -9.32 -4.34
C VAL A 155 9.49 -10.80 -4.49
N VAL A 156 10.78 -11.11 -4.41
CA VAL A 156 11.30 -12.48 -4.52
C VAL A 156 10.95 -13.31 -3.28
N GLU A 157 11.03 -12.73 -2.07
CA GLU A 157 10.83 -13.47 -0.82
C GLU A 157 9.36 -13.69 -0.44
N GLN A 158 8.46 -12.76 -0.76
CA GLN A 158 7.05 -12.82 -0.34
C GLN A 158 6.14 -13.47 -1.38
N GLU A 159 6.52 -13.45 -2.66
CA GLU A 159 5.72 -13.98 -3.77
C GLU A 159 4.24 -13.52 -3.75
N ALA A 160 3.99 -12.29 -3.27
CA ALA A 160 2.63 -11.78 -3.13
C ALA A 160 1.99 -11.50 -4.51
N GLY A 161 0.65 -11.51 -4.56
CA GLY A 161 -0.11 -11.41 -5.80
C GLY A 161 0.00 -10.05 -6.51
N TYR A 162 0.15 -8.98 -5.73
CA TYR A 162 0.20 -7.60 -6.21
C TYR A 162 1.29 -6.83 -5.45
N ASN A 163 2.35 -6.39 -6.14
CA ASN A 163 3.42 -5.62 -5.50
C ASN A 163 3.50 -4.22 -6.08
N ALA A 164 3.79 -3.24 -5.23
CA ALA A 164 3.93 -1.85 -5.64
C ALA A 164 5.15 -1.20 -4.97
N TYR A 165 5.91 -0.46 -5.78
CA TYR A 165 6.95 0.47 -5.37
C TYR A 165 6.56 1.86 -5.87
N ILE A 166 6.49 2.85 -4.99
CA ILE A 166 6.25 4.24 -5.39
C ILE A 166 7.26 5.13 -4.69
N GLU A 167 8.17 5.74 -5.43
CA GLU A 167 9.19 6.64 -4.92
C GLU A 167 9.02 8.04 -5.49
N HIS A 168 9.00 9.00 -4.57
CA HIS A 168 9.17 10.41 -4.87
C HIS A 168 10.27 11.00 -3.97
N ASP A 169 10.46 12.30 -4.04
CA ASP A 169 11.53 13.06 -3.39
C ASP A 169 11.60 12.95 -1.87
N GLU A 170 10.49 12.63 -1.21
CA GLU A 170 10.39 12.66 0.26
C GLU A 170 10.27 11.26 0.87
N MET A 171 9.78 10.26 0.12
CA MET A 171 9.61 8.90 0.62
C MET A 171 9.48 7.86 -0.50
N ALA A 172 9.59 6.59 -0.10
CA ALA A 172 9.22 5.44 -0.90
C ALA A 172 8.15 4.60 -0.19
N VAL A 173 7.14 4.16 -0.92
CA VAL A 173 6.16 3.15 -0.51
C VAL A 173 6.58 1.81 -1.10
N ILE A 174 6.63 0.78 -0.26
CA ILE A 174 6.86 -0.62 -0.63
C ILE A 174 5.63 -1.41 -0.15
N SER A 175 4.95 -2.08 -1.07
CA SER A 175 3.76 -2.88 -0.75
C SER A 175 3.87 -4.26 -1.38
N MET A 176 3.62 -5.29 -0.57
CA MET A 176 3.52 -6.71 -0.97
C MET A 176 2.10 -7.17 -0.61
N SER A 177 1.13 -6.84 -1.44
CA SER A 177 -0.29 -7.07 -1.14
C SER A 177 -0.76 -8.43 -1.67
N PRO A 178 -1.37 -9.28 -0.81
CA PRO A 178 -2.09 -10.46 -1.27
C PRO A 178 -3.52 -10.13 -1.74
N GLU A 179 -4.04 -8.95 -1.40
CA GLU A 179 -5.45 -8.59 -1.54
C GLU A 179 -5.68 -7.67 -2.75
N LEU A 180 -6.67 -8.02 -3.59
CA LEU A 180 -7.16 -7.17 -4.67
C LEU A 180 -8.36 -6.36 -4.16
N PHE A 181 -8.18 -5.05 -4.02
CA PHE A 181 -9.28 -4.15 -3.66
C PHE A 181 -10.37 -4.20 -4.73
N PHE A 182 -10.06 -3.78 -5.95
CA PHE A 182 -10.85 -4.11 -7.13
C PHE A 182 -10.02 -4.04 -8.42
N GLU A 183 -10.51 -4.71 -9.45
CA GLU A 183 -10.09 -4.60 -10.85
C GLU A 183 -11.34 -4.36 -11.70
N GLN A 184 -11.25 -3.49 -12.69
CA GLN A 184 -12.31 -3.27 -13.68
C GLN A 184 -11.83 -3.66 -15.08
N ASN A 185 -12.56 -4.60 -15.69
CA ASN A 185 -12.40 -4.99 -17.09
C ASN A 185 -13.73 -4.73 -17.82
N ASP A 186 -13.78 -3.66 -18.61
CA ASP A 186 -15.01 -3.09 -19.19
C ASP A 186 -16.09 -2.85 -18.11
N ARG A 187 -17.15 -3.67 -18.11
CA ARG A 187 -18.27 -3.62 -17.17
C ARG A 187 -18.17 -4.66 -16.05
N LYS A 188 -17.07 -5.40 -15.98
CA LYS A 188 -16.85 -6.43 -14.98
C LYS A 188 -15.93 -5.90 -13.88
N LEU A 189 -16.43 -5.90 -12.65
CA LEU A 189 -15.64 -5.63 -11.46
C LEU A 189 -15.26 -6.95 -10.78
N THR A 190 -13.99 -7.11 -10.45
CA THR A 190 -13.45 -8.23 -9.67
C THR A 190 -12.91 -7.69 -8.35
N THR A 191 -13.27 -8.30 -7.23
CA THR A 191 -12.70 -8.04 -5.90
C THR A 191 -12.23 -9.35 -5.28
N ARG A 192 -11.22 -9.33 -4.43
CA ARG A 192 -10.76 -10.52 -3.70
C ARG A 192 -10.55 -10.19 -2.22
N PRO A 193 -11.62 -9.85 -1.49
CA PRO A 193 -11.51 -9.46 -0.09
C PRO A 193 -10.95 -10.62 0.74
N MET A 194 -10.06 -10.30 1.68
CA MET A 194 -9.48 -11.27 2.60
C MET A 194 -9.99 -11.06 4.02
N LYS A 195 -10.35 -12.16 4.70
CA LYS A 195 -10.69 -12.14 6.13
C LYS A 195 -10.26 -13.44 6.79
N GLY A 196 -9.63 -13.31 7.95
CA GLY A 196 -9.04 -14.42 8.68
C GLY A 196 -7.61 -14.66 8.23
N THR A 197 -6.74 -14.90 9.20
CA THR A 197 -5.31 -15.14 8.97
C THR A 197 -4.89 -16.30 9.86
N THR A 198 -4.17 -17.25 9.28
CA THR A 198 -3.45 -18.29 10.01
C THR A 198 -1.96 -18.17 9.68
N GLN A 199 -1.09 -18.47 10.62
CA GLN A 199 0.35 -18.44 10.39
C GLN A 199 0.76 -19.65 9.54
N ARG A 200 1.64 -19.47 8.56
CA ARG A 200 2.22 -20.57 7.80
C ARG A 200 2.93 -21.57 8.71
N GLY A 201 2.86 -22.86 8.40
CA GLY A 201 3.66 -23.90 9.02
C GLY A 201 5.12 -23.83 8.57
N VAL A 202 6.05 -24.34 9.38
CA VAL A 202 7.47 -24.41 9.00
C VAL A 202 7.71 -25.57 8.02
N THR A 203 6.82 -26.56 8.04
CA THR A 203 6.82 -27.71 7.13
C THR A 203 5.48 -27.82 6.40
N ASP A 204 5.46 -28.49 5.25
CA ASP A 204 4.23 -28.73 4.48
C ASP A 204 3.13 -29.40 5.33
N GLN A 205 3.52 -30.30 6.25
CA GLN A 205 2.58 -30.96 7.13
C GLN A 205 1.97 -29.98 8.14
N GLU A 206 2.81 -29.19 8.81
CA GLU A 206 2.31 -28.17 9.76
C GLU A 206 1.45 -27.12 9.07
N ASP A 207 1.75 -26.78 7.82
CA ASP A 207 1.01 -25.78 7.05
C ASP A 207 -0.38 -26.28 6.67
N LEU A 208 -0.53 -27.57 6.38
CA LEU A 208 -1.83 -28.21 6.08
C LEU A 208 -2.71 -28.42 7.32
N GLU A 209 -2.11 -28.49 8.51
CA GLU A 209 -2.82 -28.73 9.78
C GLU A 209 -3.39 -27.43 10.41
N ARG A 210 -2.99 -26.25 9.91
CA ARG A 210 -3.37 -24.91 10.42
C ARG A 210 -4.52 -24.26 9.65
#